data_AF-A0A6M0ALE1-F1
#
_entry.id   AF-A0A6M0ALE1-F1
#
_cell.length_a   1.000
_cell.length_b   1.000
_cell.length_c   1.000
_cell.angle_alpha   90.00
_cell.angle_beta   90.00
_cell.angle_gamma   90.00
#
_symmetry.space_group_name_H-M   'P 1'
#
loop_
_entity.id
_entity.type
_entity.pdbx_description
1 polymer ?
#
loop_
_entity_poly.entity_id
_entity_poly.type
_entity_poly.pdbx_seq_one_letter_code
_entity_poly.pdbx_strand_id
1 'polypeptide(L)'
;MQFDLVVRYGTHCPKTGYSLRLGEPVLSRTLRHFFTNMRCTLILFPWLVFILVLPILWTLAINKYPRNAILETWSHWISEQRNATAVFCGDSLVAGGGHWGPRVGLGYFTTRNLAGNGYTIRQTISQVKKANIYQPKYISVAAGTNDAFSILNERQTIENSILDLSKLINST
;
A
#
# COMPACT_ATOMS: atom_id res chain seq x y z
N MET A 1 63.54 -16.32 6.44
CA MET A 1 64.69 -15.54 6.93
C MET A 1 64.13 -14.47 7.85
N GLN A 2 64.39 -14.63 9.14
CA GLN A 2 63.75 -13.88 10.22
C GLN A 2 64.91 -13.30 11.05
N PHE A 3 65.01 -11.97 11.09
CA PHE A 3 66.06 -11.27 11.83
C PHE A 3 65.57 -10.99 13.25
N ASP A 4 66.13 -11.70 14.23
CA ASP A 4 66.01 -11.37 15.64
C ASP A 4 66.98 -10.23 15.97
N LEU A 5 66.46 -9.03 16.16
CA LEU A 5 67.23 -7.90 16.67
C LEU A 5 67.18 -7.92 18.21
N VAL A 6 68.17 -8.58 18.81
CA VAL A 6 68.36 -8.56 20.27
C VAL A 6 69.17 -7.32 20.65
N VAL A 7 68.49 -6.29 21.14
CA VAL A 7 69.13 -5.11 21.73
C VAL A 7 69.13 -5.27 23.26
N ARG A 8 70.30 -5.53 23.84
CA ARG A 8 70.52 -5.47 25.31
C ARG A 8 71.16 -4.14 25.67
N TYR A 9 70.49 -3.34 26.49
CA TYR A 9 71.12 -2.30 27.29
C TYR A 9 71.01 -2.67 28.76
N GLY A 10 72.16 -2.95 29.37
CA GLY A 10 72.32 -2.89 30.82
C GLY A 10 72.83 -1.50 31.20
N THR A 11 72.22 -0.87 32.20
CA THR A 11 72.82 -0.70 33.53
C THR A 11 71.85 0.03 34.45
N HIS A 12 71.89 -0.38 35.70
CA HIS A 12 71.15 0.08 36.87
C HIS A 12 70.75 1.57 36.88
N CYS A 13 69.44 1.79 37.03
CA CYS A 13 68.88 3.05 37.50
C CYS A 13 67.98 2.73 38.72
N PRO A 14 68.03 3.49 39.82
CA PRO A 14 67.25 3.24 41.03
C PRO A 14 65.75 3.30 40.74
N LYS A 15 65.02 2.26 41.19
CA LYS A 15 63.57 2.07 41.01
C LYS A 15 62.77 3.07 41.86
N THR A 16 62.66 4.31 41.44
CA THR A 16 61.45 5.10 41.70
C THR A 16 60.47 4.81 40.56
N GLY A 17 59.64 3.80 40.77
CA GLY A 17 58.65 3.32 39.81
C GLY A 17 57.51 4.31 39.63
N TYR A 18 57.78 5.47 39.04
CA TYR A 18 56.74 6.27 38.43
C TYR A 18 56.39 5.59 37.10
N SER A 19 55.37 4.74 37.14
CA SER A 19 54.64 4.33 35.95
C SER A 19 54.07 5.61 35.32
N LEU A 20 54.83 6.26 34.45
CA LEU A 20 54.34 7.21 33.47
C LEU A 20 53.37 6.43 32.58
N ARG A 21 52.11 6.32 33.04
CA ARG A 21 50.99 6.03 32.15
C ARG A 21 51.02 7.19 31.16
N LEU A 22 51.63 6.97 30.00
CA LEU A 22 51.43 7.78 28.82
C LEU A 22 49.92 7.89 28.68
N GLY A 23 49.38 9.01 29.16
CA GLY A 23 47.96 9.27 29.15
C GLY A 23 47.52 9.09 27.71
N GLU A 24 46.50 8.26 27.49
CA GLU A 24 45.91 8.18 26.16
C GLU A 24 45.74 9.60 25.62
N PRO A 25 46.21 9.88 24.39
CA PRO A 25 46.21 11.23 23.86
C PRO A 25 44.79 11.79 23.99
N VAL A 26 44.66 12.98 24.55
CA VAL A 26 43.35 13.63 24.82
C VAL A 26 42.45 13.59 23.57
N LEU A 27 43.06 13.62 22.38
CA LEU A 27 42.44 13.47 21.07
C LEU A 27 41.71 12.12 20.86
N SER A 28 42.18 11.00 21.41
CA SER A 28 41.55 9.69 21.22
C SER A 28 40.28 9.50 22.07
N ARG A 29 40.16 10.22 23.20
CA ARG A 29 38.96 10.22 24.04
C ARG A 29 37.85 11.07 23.43
N THR A 30 38.17 12.27 22.94
CA THR A 30 37.20 13.15 22.28
C THR A 30 36.65 12.53 21.01
N LEU A 31 37.49 11.88 20.19
CA LEU A 31 37.04 11.16 19.00
C LEU A 31 36.13 9.98 19.35
N ARG A 32 36.45 9.19 20.39
CA ARG A 32 35.57 8.08 20.82
C ARG A 32 34.19 8.57 21.26
N HIS A 33 34.12 9.65 22.03
CA HIS A 33 32.84 10.25 22.42
C HIS A 33 32.07 10.78 21.20
N PHE A 34 32.75 11.43 20.25
CA PHE A 34 32.14 11.92 19.03
C PHE A 34 31.52 10.78 18.19
N PHE A 35 32.26 9.69 17.95
CA PHE A 35 31.74 8.53 17.20
C PHE A 35 30.61 7.79 17.93
N THR A 36 30.67 7.71 19.27
CA THR A 36 29.63 7.05 20.06
C THR A 36 28.32 7.87 20.00
N ASN A 37 28.42 9.20 20.10
CA ASN A 37 27.27 10.09 19.99
C ASN A 37 26.66 10.04 18.58
N MET A 38 27.48 10.02 17.52
CA MET A 38 26.99 9.89 16.13
C MET A 38 26.21 8.58 15.90
N ARG A 39 26.67 7.46 16.47
CA ARG A 39 25.99 6.17 16.36
C ARG A 39 24.63 6.17 17.06
N CYS A 40 24.54 6.75 18.26
CA CYS A 40 23.27 6.87 18.96
C CYS A 40 22.26 7.73 18.19
N THR A 41 22.69 8.88 17.65
CA THR A 41 21.80 9.76 16.87
C THR A 41 21.27 9.09 15.60
N LEU A 42 22.12 8.34 14.89
CA LEU A 42 21.72 7.61 13.68
C LEU A 42 20.69 6.50 13.96
N ILE A 43 20.71 5.90 15.15
CA ILE A 43 19.74 4.88 15.55
C ILE A 43 18.45 5.52 16.06
N LEU A 44 18.54 6.60 16.84
CA LEU A 44 17.36 7.26 17.43
C LEU A 44 16.49 7.96 16.38
N PHE A 45 17.10 8.49 15.33
CA PHE A 45 16.38 9.20 14.28
C PHE A 45 15.28 8.36 13.56
N PRO A 46 15.55 7.16 13.03
CA PRO A 46 14.50 6.34 12.40
C PRO A 46 13.41 5.92 13.37
N TRP A 47 13.73 5.67 14.65
CA TRP A 47 12.72 5.40 15.68
C TRP A 47 11.81 6.59 15.93
N LEU A 48 12.36 7.80 15.99
CA LEU A 48 11.58 9.03 16.12
C LEU A 48 10.64 9.21 14.92
N VAL A 49 11.15 9.02 13.69
CA VAL A 49 10.33 9.07 12.47
C VAL A 49 9.24 8.01 12.50
N PHE A 50 9.55 6.78 12.92
CA PHE A 50 8.57 5.71 13.03
C PHE A 50 7.43 6.05 14.00
N ILE A 51 7.77 6.54 15.20
CA ILE A 51 6.78 6.97 16.21
C ILE A 51 5.91 8.10 15.66
N LEU A 52 6.50 9.06 14.94
CA LEU A 52 5.79 10.20 14.38
C LEU A 52 4.84 9.80 13.23
N VAL A 53 5.20 8.79 12.44
CA VAL A 53 4.39 8.28 11.32
C VAL A 53 3.33 7.26 11.77
N LEU A 54 3.51 6.64 12.94
CA LEU A 54 2.62 5.62 13.50
C LEU A 54 1.13 6.04 13.59
N PRO A 55 0.76 7.23 14.11
CA PRO A 55 -0.65 7.65 14.15
C PRO A 55 -1.26 7.79 12.75
N ILE A 56 -0.47 8.21 11.75
CA ILE A 56 -0.92 8.28 10.35
C ILE A 56 -1.17 6.87 9.82
N LEU A 57 -0.25 5.94 10.05
CA LEU A 57 -0.43 4.53 9.66
C LEU A 57 -1.63 3.89 10.36
N TRP A 58 -1.85 4.23 11.64
CA TRP A 58 -2.97 3.73 12.42
C TRP A 58 -4.32 4.17 11.84
N THR A 59 -4.47 5.46 11.51
CA THR A 59 -5.70 5.97 10.89
C THR A 59 -5.96 5.32 9.52
N LEU A 60 -4.91 5.09 8.73
CA LEU A 60 -5.01 4.36 7.46
C LEU A 60 -5.37 2.88 7.65
N ALA A 61 -4.92 2.24 8.72
CA ALA A 61 -5.20 0.83 9.00
C ALA A 61 -6.65 0.60 9.43
N ILE A 62 -7.20 1.51 10.26
CA ILE A 62 -8.59 1.43 10.74
C ILE A 62 -9.58 1.75 9.62
N ASN A 63 -9.32 2.78 8.83
CA ASN A 63 -10.31 3.26 7.87
C ASN A 63 -10.29 2.41 6.58
N LYS A 64 -11.38 1.68 6.36
CA LYS A 64 -11.54 0.77 5.21
C LYS A 64 -11.43 1.50 3.86
N TYR A 65 -11.89 2.75 3.79
CA TYR A 65 -11.95 3.51 2.54
C TYR A 65 -10.55 3.88 1.99
N PRO A 66 -9.69 4.65 2.72
CA PRO A 66 -8.36 4.99 2.23
C PRO A 66 -7.49 3.75 2.06
N ARG A 67 -7.63 2.74 2.92
CA ARG A 67 -6.92 1.46 2.77
C ARG A 67 -7.21 0.81 1.42
N ASN A 68 -8.49 0.72 1.05
CA ASN A 68 -8.87 0.13 -0.23
C ASN A 68 -8.38 0.97 -1.42
N ALA A 69 -8.45 2.30 -1.33
CA ALA A 69 -7.96 3.20 -2.39
C ALA A 69 -6.45 3.07 -2.61
N ILE A 70 -5.66 3.00 -1.53
CA ILE A 70 -4.21 2.79 -1.60
C ILE A 70 -3.89 1.42 -2.21
N LEU A 71 -4.51 0.36 -1.69
CA LEU A 71 -4.32 -1.00 -2.21
C LEU A 71 -4.70 -1.11 -3.68
N GLU A 72 -5.78 -0.44 -4.09
CA GLU A 72 -6.22 -0.43 -5.47
C GLU A 72 -5.22 0.31 -6.38
N THR A 73 -4.67 1.43 -5.92
CA THR A 73 -3.62 2.18 -6.65
C THR A 73 -2.35 1.34 -6.80
N TRP A 74 -1.91 0.69 -5.73
CA TRP A 74 -0.74 -0.18 -5.74
C TRP A 74 -0.96 -1.39 -6.64
N SER A 75 -2.14 -2.02 -6.52
CA SER A 75 -2.52 -3.12 -7.38
C SER A 75 -2.58 -2.69 -8.83
N HIS A 76 -3.02 -1.47 -9.14
CA HIS A 76 -3.02 -0.95 -10.50
C HIS A 76 -1.60 -0.89 -11.07
N TRP A 77 -0.67 -0.25 -10.36
CA TRP A 77 0.72 -0.10 -10.80
C TRP A 77 1.43 -1.45 -10.93
N ILE A 78 1.23 -2.34 -9.95
CA ILE A 78 1.84 -3.68 -9.98
C ILE A 78 1.25 -4.51 -11.11
N SER A 79 -0.07 -4.47 -11.32
CA SER A 79 -0.76 -5.23 -12.37
C SER A 79 -0.38 -4.78 -13.79
N GLU A 80 0.05 -3.53 -13.94
CA GLU A 80 0.53 -2.99 -15.21
C GLU A 80 1.95 -3.48 -15.54
N GLN A 81 2.77 -3.72 -14.51
CA GLN A 81 4.13 -4.27 -14.67
C GLN A 81 4.15 -5.81 -14.71
N ARG A 82 3.24 -6.45 -13.97
CA ARG A 82 3.12 -7.90 -13.83
C ARG A 82 1.66 -8.24 -14.11
N ASN A 83 1.38 -8.75 -15.32
CA ASN A 83 0.07 -9.17 -15.79
C ASN A 83 -0.86 -9.63 -14.66
N ALA A 84 -2.09 -9.12 -14.63
CA ALA A 84 -3.04 -9.47 -13.59
C ALA A 84 -3.41 -10.97 -13.69
N THR A 85 -3.65 -11.65 -12.57
CA THR A 85 -4.23 -12.99 -12.59
C THR A 85 -5.72 -12.93 -12.92
N ALA A 86 -6.44 -11.97 -12.33
CA ALA A 86 -7.87 -11.79 -12.59
C ALA A 86 -8.27 -10.31 -12.70
N VAL A 87 -9.22 -10.01 -13.58
CA VAL A 87 -9.85 -8.69 -13.68
C VAL A 87 -11.35 -8.82 -13.44
N PHE A 88 -11.87 -7.99 -12.53
CA PHE A 88 -13.28 -7.93 -12.18
C PHE A 88 -13.92 -6.73 -12.88
N CYS A 89 -14.93 -6.98 -13.70
CA CYS A 89 -15.73 -5.99 -14.40
C CYS A 89 -17.17 -6.07 -13.91
N GLY A 90 -17.84 -4.91 -13.81
CA GLY A 90 -19.23 -4.88 -13.43
C GLY A 90 -19.74 -3.55 -12.94
N ASP A 91 -20.86 -3.63 -12.25
CA ASP A 91 -21.59 -2.49 -11.68
C ASP A 91 -21.15 -2.15 -10.24
N SER A 92 -22.02 -1.42 -9.54
CA SER A 92 -21.82 -0.97 -8.17
C SER A 92 -21.57 -2.10 -7.16
N LEU A 93 -22.10 -3.30 -7.40
CA LEU A 93 -21.89 -4.45 -6.50
C LEU A 93 -20.44 -4.94 -6.59
N VAL A 94 -19.92 -5.05 -7.81
CA VAL A 94 -18.51 -5.42 -8.04
C VAL A 94 -17.58 -4.29 -7.60
N ALA A 95 -17.96 -3.03 -7.84
CA ALA A 95 -17.19 -1.86 -7.43
C ALA A 95 -17.09 -1.74 -5.89
N GLY A 96 -18.21 -1.92 -5.18
CA GLY A 96 -18.27 -1.92 -3.72
C GLY A 96 -17.48 -3.06 -3.07
N GLY A 97 -17.18 -4.10 -3.84
CA GLY A 97 -16.22 -5.13 -3.47
C GLY A 97 -14.81 -4.57 -3.20
N GLY A 98 -14.40 -3.52 -3.90
CA GLY A 98 -13.06 -2.95 -3.80
C GLY A 98 -12.01 -3.97 -4.21
N HIS A 99 -11.16 -4.36 -3.27
CA HIS A 99 -10.06 -5.27 -3.53
C HIS A 99 -10.49 -6.75 -3.42
N TRP A 100 -10.64 -7.41 -4.57
CA TRP A 100 -11.18 -8.77 -4.68
C TRP A 100 -10.17 -9.87 -4.41
N GLY A 101 -8.88 -9.67 -4.66
CA GLY A 101 -7.84 -10.71 -4.57
C GLY A 101 -7.94 -11.59 -3.32
N PRO A 102 -7.78 -11.02 -2.11
CA PRO A 102 -7.85 -11.77 -0.85
C PRO A 102 -9.20 -12.45 -0.62
N ARG A 103 -10.29 -11.91 -1.17
CA ARG A 103 -11.64 -12.47 -1.01
C ARG A 103 -11.87 -13.71 -1.87
N VAL A 104 -11.14 -13.82 -2.98
CA VAL A 104 -11.21 -14.96 -3.89
C VAL A 104 -9.99 -15.88 -3.77
N GLY A 105 -9.20 -15.75 -2.70
CA GLY A 105 -8.00 -16.57 -2.47
C GLY A 105 -6.82 -16.25 -3.40
N LEU A 106 -6.82 -15.08 -4.03
CA LEU A 106 -5.72 -14.57 -4.85
C LEU A 106 -4.88 -13.55 -4.08
N GLY A 107 -3.67 -13.27 -4.54
CA GLY A 107 -2.78 -12.31 -3.90
C GLY A 107 -3.28 -10.86 -4.00
N TYR A 108 -2.91 -10.04 -3.01
CA TYR A 108 -3.27 -8.61 -2.89
C TYR A 108 -2.90 -7.71 -4.07
N PHE A 109 -2.04 -8.17 -4.97
CA PHE A 109 -1.58 -7.36 -6.11
C PHE A 109 -1.78 -8.08 -7.45
N THR A 110 -2.55 -9.17 -7.43
CA THR A 110 -2.76 -10.04 -8.59
C THR A 110 -4.12 -9.84 -9.25
N THR A 111 -4.94 -8.91 -8.75
CA THR A 111 -6.30 -8.70 -9.24
C THR A 111 -6.60 -7.24 -9.49
N ARG A 112 -7.31 -6.92 -10.57
CA ARG A 112 -7.77 -5.56 -10.85
C ARG A 112 -9.29 -5.49 -10.76
N ASN A 113 -9.81 -4.43 -10.14
CA ASN A 113 -11.22 -4.10 -10.21
C ASN A 113 -11.40 -2.95 -11.20
N LEU A 114 -12.18 -3.15 -12.26
CA LEU A 114 -12.54 -2.13 -13.24
C LEU A 114 -14.01 -1.73 -13.14
N ALA A 115 -14.75 -2.28 -12.17
CA ALA A 115 -16.16 -2.03 -11.97
C ALA A 115 -16.45 -0.57 -11.61
N GLY A 116 -17.67 -0.11 -11.91
CA GLY A 116 -18.07 1.27 -11.71
C GLY A 116 -19.51 1.38 -11.21
N ASN A 117 -19.80 2.45 -10.47
CA ASN A 117 -21.13 2.67 -9.92
C ASN A 117 -22.14 3.02 -11.03
N GLY A 118 -23.32 2.38 -11.01
CA GLY A 118 -24.39 2.62 -11.98
C GLY A 118 -24.13 2.09 -13.39
N TYR A 119 -23.15 1.20 -13.58
CA TYR A 119 -22.80 0.75 -14.92
C TYR A 119 -23.84 -0.20 -15.50
N THR A 120 -24.22 0.06 -16.76
CA THR A 120 -25.06 -0.82 -17.59
C THR A 120 -24.24 -1.90 -18.28
N ILE A 121 -24.90 -2.92 -18.84
CA ILE A 121 -24.25 -3.97 -19.63
C ILE A 121 -23.35 -3.37 -20.73
N ARG A 122 -23.81 -2.32 -21.41
CA ARG A 122 -23.04 -1.64 -22.46
C ARG A 122 -21.74 -1.02 -21.95
N GLN A 123 -21.78 -0.43 -20.75
CA GLN A 123 -20.60 0.14 -20.11
C GLN A 123 -19.66 -0.95 -19.60
N THR A 124 -20.19 -2.06 -19.07
CA THR A 124 -19.39 -3.22 -18.66
C THR A 124 -18.65 -3.86 -19.84
N ILE A 125 -19.24 -3.91 -21.04
CA ILE A 125 -18.51 -4.37 -22.25
C ILE A 125 -17.26 -3.52 -22.49
N SER A 126 -17.34 -2.20 -22.26
CA SER A 126 -16.18 -1.31 -22.39
C SER A 126 -15.11 -1.58 -21.33
N GLN A 127 -15.50 -1.98 -20.11
CA GLN A 127 -14.56 -2.42 -19.08
C GLN A 127 -13.86 -3.73 -19.48
N VAL A 128 -14.59 -4.69 -20.05
CA VAL A 128 -14.01 -5.96 -20.52
C VAL A 128 -12.98 -5.71 -21.62
N LYS A 129 -13.24 -4.78 -22.54
CA LYS A 129 -12.24 -4.37 -23.54
C LYS A 129 -10.99 -3.78 -22.89
N LYS A 130 -11.15 -2.92 -21.87
CA LYS A 130 -10.03 -2.36 -21.09
C LYS A 130 -9.29 -3.43 -20.28
N ALA A 131 -9.99 -4.46 -19.80
CA ALA A 131 -9.40 -5.56 -19.05
C ALA A 131 -8.30 -6.28 -19.84
N ASN A 132 -8.42 -6.33 -21.17
CA ASN A 132 -7.46 -7.00 -22.03
C ASN A 132 -6.05 -6.38 -21.99
N ILE A 133 -5.92 -5.09 -21.64
CA ILE A 133 -4.62 -4.43 -21.49
C ILE A 133 -3.77 -5.09 -20.40
N TYR A 134 -4.42 -5.65 -19.36
CA TYR A 134 -3.74 -6.29 -18.23
C TYR A 134 -3.39 -7.77 -18.48
N GLN A 135 -3.69 -8.29 -19.68
CA GLN A 135 -3.49 -9.69 -20.09
C GLN A 135 -3.92 -10.72 -19.02
N PRO A 136 -5.16 -10.64 -18.49
CA PRO A 136 -5.53 -11.45 -17.36
C PRO A 136 -5.77 -12.90 -17.71
N LYS A 137 -5.48 -13.81 -16.77
CA LYS A 137 -5.84 -15.22 -16.90
C LYS A 137 -7.36 -15.43 -16.79
N TYR A 138 -8.03 -14.59 -15.99
CA TYR A 138 -9.47 -14.65 -15.78
C TYR A 138 -10.11 -13.27 -15.86
N ILE A 139 -11.27 -13.15 -16.53
CA ILE A 139 -12.11 -11.95 -16.49
C ILE A 139 -13.45 -12.35 -15.87
N SER A 140 -13.76 -11.81 -14.70
CA SER A 140 -15.05 -12.00 -14.03
C SER A 140 -15.96 -10.83 -14.35
N VAL A 141 -17.17 -11.12 -14.84
CA VAL A 141 -18.13 -10.10 -15.26
C VAL A 141 -19.43 -10.27 -14.48
N ALA A 142 -19.92 -9.20 -13.86
CA ALA A 142 -21.28 -9.14 -13.32
C ALA A 142 -21.95 -7.82 -13.74
N ALA A 143 -23.05 -7.92 -14.47
CA ALA A 143 -23.79 -6.77 -15.01
C ALA A 143 -25.27 -7.10 -15.15
N GLY A 144 -26.09 -6.07 -15.41
CA GLY A 144 -27.52 -6.20 -15.67
C GLY A 144 -28.42 -5.72 -14.54
N THR A 145 -27.88 -5.46 -13.34
CA THR A 145 -28.66 -4.91 -12.23
C THR A 145 -29.27 -3.55 -12.60
N ASN A 146 -28.45 -2.63 -13.10
CA ASN A 146 -28.91 -1.28 -13.45
C ASN A 146 -29.83 -1.27 -14.68
N ASP A 147 -29.58 -2.14 -15.67
CA ASP A 147 -30.45 -2.33 -16.83
C ASP A 147 -31.83 -2.86 -16.43
N ALA A 148 -31.89 -3.77 -15.45
CA ALA A 148 -33.17 -4.26 -14.91
C ALA A 148 -33.92 -3.17 -14.14
N PHE A 149 -33.22 -2.38 -13.30
CA PHE A 149 -33.84 -1.28 -12.58
C PHE A 149 -34.36 -0.17 -13.49
N SER A 150 -33.68 0.14 -14.60
CA SER A 150 -34.19 1.14 -15.55
C SER A 150 -35.51 0.72 -16.18
N ILE A 151 -35.63 -0.56 -16.58
CA ILE A 151 -36.87 -1.11 -17.17
C ILE A 151 -38.02 -1.07 -16.15
N LEU A 152 -37.76 -1.41 -14.88
CA LEU A 152 -38.77 -1.36 -13.83
C LEU A 152 -39.27 0.06 -13.57
N ASN A 153 -38.36 1.04 -13.52
CA ASN A 153 -38.71 2.44 -13.32
C ASN A 153 -39.52 3.01 -14.49
N GLU A 154 -39.17 2.66 -15.73
CA GLU A 154 -39.94 3.03 -16.92
C GLU A 154 -41.35 2.45 -16.85
N ARG A 155 -41.49 1.15 -16.53
CA ARG A 155 -42.79 0.50 -16.40
C ARG A 155 -43.66 1.17 -15.32
N GLN A 156 -43.09 1.45 -14.15
CA GLN A 156 -43.83 2.09 -13.06
C GLN A 156 -44.26 3.52 -13.42
N THR A 157 -43.42 4.25 -14.16
CA THR A 157 -43.76 5.60 -14.66
C THR A 157 -44.94 5.56 -15.62
N ILE A 158 -44.98 4.56 -16.52
CA ILE A 158 -46.10 4.34 -17.44
C ILE A 158 -47.38 3.98 -16.69
N GLU A 159 -47.30 3.05 -15.73
CA GLU A 159 -48.46 2.63 -14.92
C GLU A 159 -49.05 3.81 -14.13
N ASN A 160 -48.21 4.65 -13.53
CA ASN A 160 -48.65 5.88 -12.85
C ASN A 160 -49.31 6.87 -13.81
N SER A 161 -48.74 7.06 -15.00
CA SER A 161 -49.29 7.97 -16.01
C SER A 161 -50.66 7.49 -16.51
N ILE A 162 -50.86 6.17 -16.69
CA ILE A 162 -52.15 5.58 -17.05
C ILE A 162 -53.17 5.79 -15.92
N LEU A 163 -52.77 5.57 -14.67
CA LEU A 163 -53.64 5.77 -13.52
C LEU A 163 -54.10 7.23 -13.41
N ASP A 164 -53.21 8.20 -13.60
CA ASP A 164 -53.55 9.61 -13.53
C ASP A 164 -54.46 10.05 -14.69
N LEU A 165 -54.22 9.55 -15.91
CA LEU A 165 -55.15 9.74 -17.03
C LEU A 165 -56.54 9.15 -16.73
N SER A 166 -56.61 7.97 -16.11
CA SER A 166 -57.89 7.33 -15.78
C SER A 166 -58.69 8.14 -14.74
N LYS A 167 -58.01 8.73 -13.75
CA LYS A 167 -58.66 9.61 -12.76
C LYS A 167 -59.20 10.87 -13.42
N LEU A 168 -58.44 11.44 -14.36
CA LEU A 168 -58.81 12.67 -15.05
C LEU A 168 -60.06 12.45 -15.92
N ILE A 169 -60.11 11.37 -16.68
CA ILE A 169 -61.28 10.99 -17.49
C ILE A 169 -62.53 10.77 -16.62
N ASN A 170 -62.39 10.09 -15.48
CA ASN A 170 -63.50 9.80 -14.58
C ASN A 170 -63.97 11.01 -13.75
N SER A 171 -63.25 12.13 -13.80
CA SER A 171 -63.58 13.37 -13.09
C SER A 171 -64.29 14.41 -13.94
N THR A 172 -64.37 14.19 -15.26
CA THR A 172 -65.11 14.99 -16.25
C THR A 172 -66.41 14.32 -16.63
#